data_AF-A0AAD5Y3U0-F1
#
_entry.id   AF-A0AAD5Y3U0-F1
#
_cell.length_a   1.000
_cell.length_b   1.000
_cell.length_c   1.000
_cell.angle_alpha   90.00
_cell.angle_beta   90.00
_cell.angle_gamma   90.00
#
_symmetry.space_group_name_H-M   'P 1'
#
loop_
_entity.id
_entity.type
_entity.pdbx_description
1 polymer ?
#
loop_
_entity_poly.entity_id
_entity_poly.type
_entity_poly.pdbx_seq_one_letter_code
_entity_poly.pdbx_strand_id
1 'polypeptide(L)'
;MISLLLTAAAALPSSFQRRSYMDCGNAPYCGVLVLERGGGSGNYYHDVPEVHGLWPETGNYGNSGCLNGDPNAQIPSVSCYTDSSFQEHEWTAHGVCAASDPDTFFNTVCNLSSAPLQQMTDLKNQGYSLSQIATALSNSGYPVFNRNAGHDQLELSACAGSDGVWRLSADFNADCNF
;
A
#
# COMPACT_ATOMS: atom_id res chain seq x y z
N MET A 1 9.80 30.57 45.47
CA MET A 1 10.09 29.49 44.50
C MET A 1 8.85 29.32 43.63
N ILE A 2 8.84 29.90 42.43
CA ILE A 2 7.72 29.79 41.49
C ILE A 2 8.09 28.67 40.52
N SER A 3 7.35 27.56 40.60
CA SER A 3 7.51 26.42 39.71
C SER A 3 6.77 26.74 38.41
N LEU A 4 7.53 26.98 37.33
CA LEU A 4 6.98 27.07 35.98
C LEU A 4 6.77 25.65 35.44
N LEU A 5 5.52 25.23 35.34
CA LEU A 5 5.13 24.08 34.51
C LEU A 5 5.14 24.55 33.05
N LEU A 6 6.16 24.15 32.29
CA LEU A 6 6.11 24.20 30.82
C LEU A 6 5.26 23.03 30.35
N THR A 7 4.05 23.32 29.88
CA THR A 7 3.29 22.41 29.03
C THR A 7 3.91 22.40 27.63
N ALA A 8 4.55 21.29 27.27
CA ALA A 8 4.94 21.04 25.89
C ALA A 8 3.67 20.74 25.08
N ALA A 9 3.23 21.71 24.27
CA ALA A 9 2.25 21.46 23.22
C ALA A 9 2.94 20.61 22.15
N ALA A 10 2.59 19.33 22.06
CA ALA A 10 2.99 18.49 20.94
C ALA A 10 2.33 19.05 19.67
N ALA A 11 3.16 19.55 18.75
CA ALA A 11 2.71 19.95 17.42
C ALA A 11 2.22 18.70 16.67
N LEU A 12 0.96 18.70 16.24
CA LEU A 12 0.44 17.74 15.28
C LEU A 12 0.69 18.27 13.86
N PRO A 13 1.53 17.64 13.03
CA PRO A 13 1.39 17.81 11.60
C PRO A 13 0.42 16.73 11.10
N SER A 14 -0.87 17.05 11.12
CA SER A 14 -1.84 16.40 10.22
C SER A 14 -1.82 17.15 8.89
N SER A 15 -0.71 17.08 8.18
CA SER A 15 -0.64 17.49 6.79
C SER A 15 -1.23 16.36 5.94
N PHE A 16 -2.32 16.64 5.21
CA PHE A 16 -2.65 15.91 3.98
C PHE A 16 -1.42 16.00 3.07
N GLN A 17 -0.59 14.97 3.07
CA GLN A 17 0.56 14.92 2.20
C GLN A 17 0.01 14.56 0.82
N ARG A 18 -0.01 15.54 -0.10
CA ARG A 18 -0.23 15.21 -1.52
C ARG A 18 0.81 14.15 -1.88
N ARG A 19 0.33 13.07 -2.49
CA ARG A 19 1.18 11.97 -2.94
C ARG A 19 2.31 12.55 -3.79
N SER A 20 3.55 12.34 -3.34
CA SER A 20 4.73 12.72 -4.10
C SER A 20 4.87 11.76 -5.28
N TYR A 21 5.31 12.29 -6.41
CA TYR A 21 5.72 11.49 -7.57
C TYR A 21 6.73 10.42 -7.12
N MET A 22 6.51 9.16 -7.51
CA MET A 22 7.40 8.06 -7.20
C MET A 22 8.41 7.85 -8.33
N ASP A 23 9.70 8.01 -8.00
CA ASP A 23 10.81 7.70 -8.90
C ASP A 23 11.30 6.27 -8.63
N CYS A 24 11.19 5.40 -9.63
CA CYS A 24 11.64 4.01 -9.59
C CYS A 24 13.17 3.87 -9.63
N GLY A 25 13.91 4.96 -9.91
CA GLY A 25 15.34 4.89 -10.14
C GLY A 25 15.64 3.99 -11.34
N ASN A 26 16.41 2.91 -11.10
CA ASN A 26 16.72 1.92 -12.13
C ASN A 26 15.76 0.72 -12.16
N ALA A 27 14.83 0.61 -11.19
CA ALA A 27 13.85 -0.46 -11.22
C ALA A 27 12.88 -0.27 -12.40
N PRO A 28 12.62 -1.30 -13.21
CA PRO A 28 11.64 -1.22 -14.30
C PRO A 28 10.22 -0.88 -13.82
N TYR A 29 9.85 -1.36 -12.63
CA TYR A 29 8.53 -1.16 -12.06
C TYR A 29 8.63 -0.74 -10.60
N CYS A 30 7.82 0.26 -10.21
CA CYS A 30 7.63 0.64 -8.83
C CYS A 30 6.19 1.10 -8.58
N GLY A 31 5.78 1.04 -7.32
CA GLY A 31 4.39 1.15 -6.96
C GLY A 31 4.20 1.19 -5.45
N VAL A 32 2.95 1.10 -5.05
CA VAL A 32 2.61 0.85 -3.64
C VAL A 32 1.66 -0.33 -3.50
N LEU A 33 1.84 -1.08 -2.43
CA LEU A 33 0.78 -1.90 -1.86
C LEU A 33 -0.04 -1.04 -0.91
N VAL A 34 -1.34 -0.94 -1.14
CA VAL A 34 -2.28 -0.14 -0.35
C VAL A 34 -3.11 -1.05 0.54
N LEU A 35 -3.05 -0.78 1.84
CA LEU A 35 -3.72 -1.53 2.88
C LEU A 35 -4.65 -0.60 3.66
N GLU A 36 -5.91 -1.00 3.82
CA GLU A 36 -6.91 -0.24 4.53
C GLU A 36 -6.95 -0.65 5.99
N ARG A 37 -7.01 0.31 6.91
CA ARG A 37 -7.23 0.00 8.34
C ARG A 37 -8.71 -0.18 8.65
N GLY A 38 -9.62 0.43 7.88
CA GLY A 38 -11.07 0.25 8.00
C GLY A 38 -11.83 1.26 8.86
N GLY A 39 -11.21 2.33 9.31
CA GLY A 39 -11.87 3.44 10.00
C GLY A 39 -12.18 4.64 9.11
N GLY A 40 -12.15 4.45 7.78
CA GLY A 40 -12.57 5.47 6.82
C GLY A 40 -14.09 5.65 6.79
N SER A 41 -14.60 6.37 5.79
CA SER A 41 -16.05 6.53 5.57
C SER A 41 -16.52 5.84 4.30
N GLY A 42 -17.80 5.46 4.23
CA GLY A 42 -18.36 4.77 3.07
C GLY A 42 -17.69 3.42 2.83
N ASN A 43 -17.21 3.19 1.60
CA ASN A 43 -16.55 1.93 1.20
C ASN A 43 -15.22 1.68 1.94
N TYR A 44 -14.66 2.68 2.60
CA TYR A 44 -13.41 2.59 3.38
C TYR A 44 -13.64 2.19 4.84
N TYR A 45 -14.89 1.94 5.23
CA TYR A 45 -15.25 1.52 6.57
C TYR A 45 -15.44 0.00 6.63
N HIS A 46 -14.64 -0.66 7.46
CA HIS A 46 -14.73 -2.09 7.75
C HIS A 46 -14.05 -2.45 9.08
N ASP A 47 -14.49 -3.55 9.68
CA ASP A 47 -14.11 -3.90 11.06
C ASP A 47 -12.68 -4.43 11.18
N VAL A 48 -12.09 -4.94 10.10
CA VAL A 48 -10.75 -5.54 10.08
C VAL A 48 -9.91 -4.93 8.97
N PRO A 49 -8.59 -4.75 9.11
CA PRO A 49 -7.76 -4.28 8.01
C PRO A 49 -7.86 -5.21 6.79
N GLU A 50 -7.92 -4.61 5.60
CA GLU A 50 -8.13 -5.32 4.33
C GLU A 50 -7.18 -4.81 3.22
N VAL A 51 -7.01 -5.62 2.19
CA VAL A 51 -6.29 -5.23 0.98
C VAL A 51 -7.12 -4.18 0.23
N HIS A 52 -6.48 -3.11 -0.22
CA HIS A 52 -7.03 -2.29 -1.30
C HIS A 52 -6.47 -2.77 -2.64
N GLY A 53 -5.15 -2.67 -2.83
CA GLY A 53 -4.52 -3.15 -4.07
C GLY A 53 -3.03 -2.88 -4.19
N LEU A 54 -2.46 -3.26 -5.32
CA LEU A 54 -1.09 -2.95 -5.73
C LEU A 54 -1.13 -2.04 -6.94
N TRP A 55 -0.60 -0.83 -6.78
CA TRP A 55 -0.74 0.25 -7.75
C TRP A 55 0.63 0.66 -8.29
N PRO A 56 0.98 0.27 -9.52
CA PRO A 56 2.14 0.81 -10.21
C PRO A 56 2.00 2.33 -10.34
N GLU A 57 2.99 3.08 -9.86
CA GLU A 57 2.98 4.55 -9.94
C GLU A 57 3.40 4.97 -11.36
N THR A 58 2.44 5.01 -12.29
CA THR A 58 2.66 5.39 -13.70
C THR A 58 2.20 6.83 -13.99
N GLY A 59 2.71 7.42 -15.07
CA GLY A 59 2.24 8.72 -15.58
C GLY A 59 2.44 9.88 -14.60
N ASN A 60 1.34 10.47 -14.13
CA ASN A 60 1.40 11.59 -13.17
C ASN A 60 1.83 11.16 -11.76
N TYR A 61 1.80 9.86 -11.49
CA TYR A 61 2.07 9.29 -10.18
C TYR A 61 3.53 8.84 -10.01
N GLY A 62 4.20 8.50 -11.12
CA GLY A 62 5.60 8.05 -11.12
C GLY A 62 6.12 7.70 -12.52
N ASN A 63 7.32 7.14 -12.60
CA ASN A 63 7.95 6.66 -13.83
C ASN A 63 7.95 5.13 -13.97
N SER A 64 7.08 4.42 -13.24
CA SER A 64 6.97 2.97 -13.39
C SER A 64 6.60 2.58 -14.82
N GLY A 65 7.18 1.47 -15.30
CA GLY A 65 6.68 0.78 -16.47
C GLY A 65 5.27 0.22 -16.26
N CYS A 66 4.68 -0.27 -17.36
CA CYS A 66 3.40 -0.99 -17.38
C CYS A 66 3.58 -2.29 -18.17
N LEU A 67 3.17 -3.43 -17.58
CA LEU A 67 3.30 -4.75 -18.19
C LEU A 67 2.26 -5.04 -19.29
N ASN A 68 1.19 -4.24 -19.39
CA ASN A 68 0.12 -4.33 -20.39
C ASN A 68 -0.61 -5.69 -20.42
N GLY A 69 -1.02 -6.19 -19.25
CA GLY A 69 -1.92 -7.34 -19.13
C GLY A 69 -3.28 -7.11 -19.81
N ASP A 70 -3.98 -8.19 -20.15
CA ASP A 70 -5.29 -8.11 -20.83
C ASP A 70 -6.39 -7.61 -19.87
N PRO A 71 -6.99 -6.42 -20.11
CA PRO A 71 -8.05 -5.90 -19.24
C PRO A 71 -9.33 -6.75 -19.27
N ASN A 72 -9.50 -7.64 -20.25
CA ASN A 72 -10.67 -8.52 -20.37
C ASN A 72 -10.40 -9.95 -19.88
N ALA A 73 -9.23 -10.20 -19.28
CA ALA A 73 -8.89 -11.50 -18.73
C ALA A 73 -9.90 -11.92 -17.64
N GLN A 74 -10.15 -13.23 -17.54
CA GLN A 74 -11.01 -13.77 -16.50
C GLN A 74 -10.36 -13.57 -15.12
N ILE A 75 -11.10 -12.95 -14.20
CA ILE A 75 -10.63 -12.68 -12.84
C ILE A 75 -10.82 -13.94 -11.96
N PRO A 76 -9.77 -14.46 -11.30
CA PRO A 76 -9.89 -15.59 -10.38
C PRO A 76 -10.55 -15.14 -9.09
N SER A 77 -11.20 -16.06 -8.37
CA SER A 77 -11.59 -15.79 -6.98
C SER A 77 -10.40 -16.04 -6.07
N VAL A 78 -10.04 -15.06 -5.24
CA VAL A 78 -8.97 -15.17 -4.24
C VAL A 78 -9.48 -14.80 -2.85
N SER A 79 -8.86 -15.34 -1.80
CA SER A 79 -9.35 -15.16 -0.43
C SER A 79 -9.03 -13.81 0.20
N CYS A 80 -8.10 -13.03 -0.37
CA CYS A 80 -7.74 -11.71 0.17
C CYS A 80 -8.65 -10.58 -0.32
N TYR A 81 -9.60 -10.88 -1.22
CA TYR A 81 -10.65 -9.97 -1.67
C TYR A 81 -12.01 -10.59 -1.35
N THR A 82 -12.91 -9.81 -0.75
CA THR A 82 -14.27 -10.25 -0.39
C THR A 82 -15.34 -9.75 -1.35
N ASP A 83 -15.04 -8.69 -2.11
CA ASP A 83 -15.92 -8.10 -3.13
C ASP A 83 -15.33 -8.34 -4.52
N SER A 84 -16.07 -9.08 -5.36
CA SER A 84 -15.64 -9.44 -6.71
C SER A 84 -15.62 -8.25 -7.67
N SER A 85 -16.53 -7.27 -7.50
CA SER A 85 -16.57 -6.08 -8.34
C SER A 85 -15.39 -5.14 -8.04
N PHE A 86 -15.01 -5.06 -6.77
CA PHE A 86 -13.81 -4.35 -6.35
C PHE A 86 -12.55 -5.07 -6.83
N GLN A 87 -12.51 -6.40 -6.74
CA GLN A 87 -11.40 -7.17 -7.29
C GLN A 87 -11.23 -6.94 -8.81
N GLU A 88 -12.33 -6.89 -9.58
CA GLU A 88 -12.31 -6.55 -11.00
C GLU A 88 -11.80 -5.12 -11.26
N HIS A 89 -12.18 -4.16 -10.42
CA HIS A 89 -11.64 -2.79 -10.45
C HIS A 89 -10.12 -2.80 -10.26
N GLU A 90 -9.60 -3.52 -9.26
CA GLU A 90 -8.17 -3.56 -9.00
C GLU A 90 -7.37 -4.14 -10.16
N TRP A 91 -7.90 -5.16 -10.85
CA TRP A 91 -7.25 -5.66 -12.08
C TRP A 91 -7.26 -4.59 -13.19
N THR A 92 -8.45 -4.11 -13.55
CA THR A 92 -8.63 -3.26 -14.73
C THR A 92 -7.97 -1.88 -14.58
N ALA A 93 -7.95 -1.33 -13.37
CA ALA A 93 -7.36 -0.02 -13.09
C ALA A 93 -5.84 -0.08 -12.82
N HIS A 94 -5.36 -1.18 -12.21
CA HIS A 94 -4.00 -1.22 -11.67
C HIS A 94 -3.23 -2.50 -12.08
N GLY A 95 -3.87 -3.65 -11.95
CA GLY A 95 -3.28 -4.96 -12.20
C GLY A 95 -2.76 -5.15 -13.62
N VAL A 96 -3.43 -4.58 -14.64
CA VAL A 96 -2.97 -4.60 -16.04
C VAL A 96 -1.58 -3.98 -16.23
N CYS A 97 -1.13 -3.10 -15.34
CA CYS A 97 0.24 -2.58 -15.37
C CYS A 97 1.19 -3.32 -14.42
N ALA A 98 0.67 -4.11 -13.49
CA ALA A 98 1.44 -4.81 -12.47
C ALA A 98 1.75 -6.27 -12.83
N ALA A 99 0.97 -6.93 -13.68
CA ALA A 99 1.23 -8.31 -14.10
C ALA A 99 0.74 -8.60 -15.52
N SER A 100 1.20 -9.72 -16.08
CA SER A 100 0.73 -10.25 -17.36
C SER A 100 -0.70 -10.80 -17.31
N ASP A 101 -1.11 -11.31 -16.15
CA ASP A 101 -2.38 -12.01 -15.96
C ASP A 101 -2.94 -11.81 -14.54
N PRO A 102 -4.26 -11.95 -14.35
CA PRO A 102 -4.91 -11.77 -13.06
C PRO A 102 -4.43 -12.74 -11.98
N ASP A 103 -4.16 -14.02 -12.31
CA ASP A 103 -3.71 -15.00 -11.33
C ASP A 103 -2.39 -14.58 -10.69
N THR A 104 -1.42 -14.17 -11.51
CA THR A 104 -0.12 -13.65 -11.03
C THR A 104 -0.32 -12.39 -10.18
N PHE A 105 -1.17 -11.46 -10.62
CA PHE A 105 -1.43 -10.22 -9.88
C PHE A 105 -2.04 -10.50 -8.51
N PHE A 106 -3.13 -11.24 -8.43
CA PHE A 106 -3.83 -11.45 -7.16
C PHE A 106 -3.04 -12.34 -6.20
N ASN A 107 -2.30 -13.35 -6.70
CA ASN A 107 -1.38 -14.10 -5.85
C ASN A 107 -0.29 -13.19 -5.26
N THR A 108 0.26 -12.29 -6.07
CA THR A 108 1.25 -11.30 -5.62
C THR A 108 0.68 -10.39 -4.54
N VAL A 109 -0.49 -9.80 -4.78
CA VAL A 109 -1.16 -8.91 -3.82
C VAL A 109 -1.46 -9.62 -2.51
N CYS A 110 -2.07 -10.82 -2.56
CA CYS A 110 -2.38 -11.58 -1.35
C CYS A 110 -1.10 -11.94 -0.56
N ASN A 111 -0.01 -12.32 -1.26
CA ASN A 111 1.25 -12.67 -0.63
C ASN A 111 1.94 -11.47 0.04
N LEU A 112 2.03 -10.33 -0.65
CA LEU A 112 2.68 -9.13 -0.10
C LEU A 112 1.88 -8.53 1.06
N SER A 113 0.55 -8.68 1.06
CA SER A 113 -0.32 -8.08 2.08
C SER A 113 -0.50 -8.91 3.35
N SER A 114 -0.35 -10.23 3.29
CA SER A 114 -0.68 -11.11 4.42
C SER A 114 0.00 -10.73 5.73
N ALA A 115 1.33 -10.60 5.73
CA ALA A 115 2.09 -10.28 6.94
C ALA A 115 1.82 -8.85 7.48
N PRO A 116 1.85 -7.77 6.67
CA PRO A 116 1.53 -6.44 7.18
C PRO A 116 0.07 -6.32 7.63
N LEU A 117 -0.90 -6.96 6.96
CA LEU A 117 -2.30 -6.96 7.40
C LEU A 117 -2.50 -7.65 8.75
N GLN A 118 -1.81 -8.77 8.99
CA GLN A 118 -1.84 -9.42 10.30
C GLN A 118 -1.37 -8.46 11.40
N GLN A 119 -0.25 -7.77 11.18
CA GLN A 119 0.26 -6.80 12.14
C GLN A 119 -0.66 -5.58 12.31
N MET A 120 -1.24 -5.08 11.22
CA MET A 120 -2.25 -4.01 11.28
C MET A 120 -3.46 -4.44 12.11
N THR A 121 -3.91 -5.69 11.96
CA THR A 121 -5.03 -6.26 12.73
C THR A 121 -4.73 -6.28 14.21
N ASP A 122 -3.56 -6.82 14.59
CA ASP A 122 -3.15 -6.91 15.98
C ASP A 122 -3.04 -5.53 16.64
N LEU A 123 -2.51 -4.54 15.91
CA LEU A 123 -2.37 -3.17 16.40
C LEU A 123 -3.72 -2.43 16.47
N LYS A 124 -4.60 -2.61 15.48
CA LYS A 124 -5.97 -2.05 15.49
C LYS A 124 -6.73 -2.57 16.70
N ASN A 125 -6.62 -3.87 17.00
CA ASN A 125 -7.25 -4.50 18.17
C ASN A 125 -6.71 -3.98 19.51
N GLN A 126 -5.48 -3.46 19.53
CA GLN A 126 -4.90 -2.75 20.68
C GLN A 126 -5.32 -1.27 20.76
N GLY A 127 -6.18 -0.79 19.85
CA GLY A 127 -6.66 0.58 19.82
C GLY A 127 -5.69 1.57 19.15
N TYR A 128 -4.71 1.10 18.39
CA TYR A 128 -3.74 1.98 17.73
C TYR A 128 -4.42 2.77 16.60
N SER A 129 -4.12 4.06 16.54
CA SER A 129 -4.49 4.92 15.41
C SER A 129 -3.66 4.58 14.17
N LEU A 130 -4.14 4.97 12.97
CA LEU A 130 -3.41 4.79 11.70
C LEU A 130 -1.96 5.30 11.76
N SER A 131 -1.73 6.45 12.41
CA SER A 131 -0.39 7.00 12.58
C SER A 131 0.51 6.12 13.44
N GLN A 132 -0.02 5.55 14.52
CA GLN A 132 0.73 4.63 15.38
C GLN A 132 1.00 3.30 14.67
N ILE A 133 0.05 2.80 13.88
CA ILE A 133 0.23 1.60 13.06
C ILE A 133 1.32 1.82 12.02
N ALA A 134 1.31 2.95 11.30
CA ALA A 134 2.35 3.30 10.34
C ALA A 134 3.74 3.25 10.98
N THR A 135 3.91 3.92 12.13
CA THR A 135 5.18 3.92 12.88
C THR A 135 5.60 2.52 13.30
N ALA A 136 4.66 1.69 13.79
CA ALA A 136 4.95 0.32 14.20
C ALA A 136 5.37 -0.57 13.03
N LEU A 137 4.73 -0.44 11.87
CA LEU A 137 5.11 -1.13 10.64
C LEU A 137 6.49 -0.71 10.16
N SER A 138 6.79 0.60 10.11
CA SER A 138 8.12 1.10 9.76
C SER A 138 9.21 0.57 10.70
N ASN A 139 8.95 0.56 12.01
CA ASN A 139 9.87 -0.01 13.00
C ASN A 139 10.08 -1.52 12.85
N SER A 140 9.14 -2.20 12.18
CA SER A 140 9.21 -3.63 11.87
C SER A 140 9.85 -3.91 10.50
N GLY A 141 10.36 -2.86 9.83
CA GLY A 141 11.05 -2.97 8.54
C GLY A 141 10.16 -2.82 7.31
N TYR A 142 8.85 -2.57 7.47
CA TYR A 142 7.99 -2.34 6.32
C TYR A 142 8.22 -0.95 5.72
N PRO A 143 8.25 -0.83 4.39
CA PRO A 143 8.57 0.42 3.70
C PRO A 143 7.34 1.30 3.56
N VAL A 144 6.86 1.87 4.68
CA VAL A 144 5.69 2.77 4.65
C VAL A 144 6.04 4.04 3.88
N PHE A 145 5.43 4.22 2.71
CA PHE A 145 5.65 5.32 1.79
C PHE A 145 4.74 6.51 2.10
N ASN A 146 3.45 6.25 2.33
CA ASN A 146 2.46 7.29 2.59
C ASN A 146 1.39 6.82 3.58
N ARG A 147 0.74 7.79 4.22
CA ARG A 147 -0.45 7.60 5.06
C ARG A 147 -1.60 8.42 4.49
N ASN A 148 -2.57 7.76 3.89
CA ASN A 148 -3.79 8.40 3.43
C ASN A 148 -4.83 8.43 4.56
N ALA A 149 -4.73 9.43 5.43
CA ALA A 149 -5.65 9.59 6.55
C ALA A 149 -7.11 9.86 6.12
N GLY A 150 -7.35 10.36 4.90
CA GLY A 150 -8.69 10.62 4.39
C GLY A 150 -9.49 9.35 4.12
N HIS A 151 -8.81 8.28 3.71
CA HIS A 151 -9.40 6.95 3.46
C HIS A 151 -9.01 5.91 4.53
N ASP A 152 -8.27 6.33 5.56
CA ASP A 152 -7.73 5.46 6.61
C ASP A 152 -6.87 4.29 6.09
N GLN A 153 -5.93 4.61 5.20
CA GLN A 153 -5.07 3.64 4.51
C GLN A 153 -3.58 3.92 4.71
N LEU A 154 -2.78 2.87 4.58
CA LEU A 154 -1.33 2.91 4.48
C LEU A 154 -0.89 2.46 3.09
N GLU A 155 0.12 3.13 2.56
CA GLU A 155 0.75 2.79 1.29
C GLU A 155 2.19 2.34 1.59
N LEU A 156 2.53 1.11 1.22
CA LEU A 156 3.85 0.52 1.40
C LEU A 156 4.54 0.49 0.04
N SER A 157 5.71 1.09 -0.11
CA SER A 157 6.41 1.09 -1.39
C SER A 157 6.82 -0.31 -1.82
N ALA A 158 6.70 -0.58 -3.11
CA ALA A 158 7.00 -1.85 -3.73
C ALA A 158 7.67 -1.63 -5.08
N CYS A 159 8.45 -2.62 -5.52
CA CYS A 159 9.07 -2.60 -6.84
C CYS A 159 9.15 -4.01 -7.43
N ALA A 160 9.36 -4.08 -8.74
CA ALA A 160 9.69 -5.32 -9.45
C ALA A 160 10.83 -5.08 -10.45
N GLY A 161 11.66 -6.09 -10.64
CA GLY A 161 12.68 -6.11 -11.68
C GLY A 161 12.10 -6.45 -13.05
N SER A 162 12.96 -6.74 -14.01
CA SER A 162 12.56 -7.18 -15.35
C SER A 162 11.80 -8.52 -15.37
N ASP A 163 11.88 -9.29 -14.27
CA ASP A 163 11.12 -10.52 -14.04
C ASP A 163 9.64 -10.29 -13.70
N GLY A 164 9.23 -9.04 -13.41
CA GLY A 164 7.87 -8.71 -13.00
C GLY A 164 7.48 -9.20 -11.60
N VAL A 165 8.44 -9.66 -10.79
CA VAL A 165 8.17 -10.18 -9.45
C VAL A 165 8.25 -9.06 -8.42
N TRP A 166 7.08 -8.62 -7.95
CA TRP A 166 6.93 -7.54 -6.98
C TRP A 166 7.37 -7.93 -5.57
N ARG A 167 7.99 -6.98 -4.88
CA ARG A 167 8.39 -7.06 -3.47
C ARG A 167 8.21 -5.71 -2.79
N LEU A 168 7.97 -5.73 -1.48
CA LEU A 168 8.01 -4.51 -0.67
C LEU A 168 9.47 -4.05 -0.54
N SER A 169 9.75 -2.79 -0.83
CA SER A 169 11.10 -2.22 -0.73
C SER A 169 11.07 -0.73 -0.44
N ALA A 170 12.07 -0.25 0.32
CA ALA A 170 12.38 1.16 0.48
C ALA A 170 13.56 1.62 -0.42
N ASP A 171 14.27 0.69 -1.06
CA ASP A 171 15.42 0.95 -1.94
C ASP A 171 15.28 0.13 -3.24
N PHE A 172 14.62 0.74 -4.22
CA PHE A 172 14.34 0.09 -5.50
C PHE A 172 15.61 -0.26 -6.30
N ASN A 173 16.69 0.50 -6.12
CA ASN A 173 17.95 0.24 -6.83
C ASN A 173 18.68 -0.97 -6.25
N ALA A 174 18.59 -1.18 -4.94
CA ALA A 174 19.17 -2.37 -4.31
C ALA A 174 18.32 -3.61 -4.58
N ASP A 175 16.99 -3.48 -4.51
CA ASP A 175 16.11 -4.63 -4.42
C ASP A 175 15.46 -5.06 -5.74
N CYS A 176 15.50 -4.21 -6.78
CA CYS A 176 14.76 -4.42 -8.04
C CYS A 176 15.53 -4.02 -9.32
N ASN A 177 16.85 -3.81 -9.23
CA ASN A 177 17.70 -3.48 -10.38
C ASN A 177 18.32 -4.74 -11.02
N PHE A 178 17.49 -5.62 -11.59
CA PHE A 178 17.90 -6.82 -12.33
C PHE A 178 16.97 -7.17 -13.48
#